data_AF-A0A4V1URZ8-F1
#
_entry.id   AF-A0A4V1URZ8-F1
#
_cell.length_a   1.000
_cell.length_b   1.000
_cell.length_c   1.000
_cell.angle_alpha   90.00
_cell.angle_beta   90.00
_cell.angle_gamma   90.00
#
_symmetry.space_group_name_H-M   'P 1'
#
loop_
_entity.id
_entity.type
_entity.pdbx_description
1 polymer ?
#
loop_
_entity_poly.entity_id
_entity_poly.type
_entity_poly.pdbx_seq_one_letter_code
_entity_poly.pdbx_strand_id
1 'polypeptide(L)'
;MLLPLLATMQSPVRLEAEDAARTGATVVTERAGYGGAGYVTGFQANDSSLVWMTDIPKAGIYNARLRYATPGGYKEADLEANGLKTGIVLPASGDAFAEGVVARLELTKGQNTIALRRGWGYYDVDWLELTPAPTPKAPKPVPVKPSDPGANVAVKNLLARLAKGYGKVTLSGQYDLDDTRFVLETTGKRPAIFGGDLIEFSPTRRERGSKVAGTVEEWIKQSKAGALLTLSWHWNAPTGLIDTKTPEKDLSWYRGFYTGRKGQTGRTTNFCSGTSTPSPCR
;
A
#
# COMPACT_ATOMS: atom_id res chain seq x y z
N MET A 1 17.64 -6.55 -39.95
CA MET A 1 18.76 -6.73 -39.00
C MET A 1 18.36 -6.00 -37.71
N LEU A 2 17.74 -6.70 -36.75
CA LEU A 2 17.40 -6.10 -35.45
C LEU A 2 18.66 -6.15 -34.58
N LEU A 3 19.24 -4.99 -34.27
CA LEU A 3 20.21 -4.91 -33.18
C LEU A 3 19.49 -5.19 -31.86
N PRO A 4 20.01 -6.08 -31.01
CA PRO A 4 19.49 -6.20 -29.65
C PRO A 4 19.81 -4.90 -28.91
N LEU A 5 18.79 -4.30 -28.31
CA LEU A 5 18.97 -3.20 -27.36
C LEU A 5 19.71 -3.76 -26.15
N LEU A 6 21.04 -3.64 -26.14
CA LEU A 6 21.84 -3.82 -24.94
C LEU A 6 21.31 -2.81 -23.92
N ALA A 7 20.58 -3.30 -22.92
CA ALA A 7 20.24 -2.49 -21.77
C ALA A 7 21.56 -2.09 -21.11
N THR A 8 21.94 -0.82 -21.23
CA THR A 8 23.07 -0.27 -20.49
C THR A 8 22.73 -0.40 -19.02
N MET A 9 23.38 -1.34 -18.32
CA MET A 9 23.31 -1.37 -16.87
C MET A 9 23.95 -0.09 -16.37
N GLN A 10 23.13 0.80 -15.82
CA GLN A 10 23.62 2.02 -15.21
C GLN A 10 24.50 1.63 -14.02
N SER A 11 25.73 2.17 -13.99
CA SER A 11 26.66 1.91 -12.90
C SER A 11 26.04 2.30 -11.55
N PRO A 12 26.32 1.53 -10.48
CA PRO A 12 25.87 1.88 -9.14
C PRO A 12 26.33 3.29 -8.75
N VAL A 13 25.49 4.04 -8.06
CA VAL A 13 25.88 5.31 -7.42
C VAL A 13 26.32 4.98 -6.01
N ARG A 14 27.63 5.10 -5.76
CA ARG A 14 28.26 4.83 -4.46
C ARG A 14 28.35 6.11 -3.64
N LEU A 15 27.91 6.03 -2.39
CA LEU A 15 27.90 7.12 -1.42
C LEU A 15 28.66 6.64 -0.17
N GLU A 16 29.94 6.98 -0.08
CA GLU A 16 30.76 6.64 1.10
C GLU A 16 30.26 7.45 2.30
N ALA A 17 30.22 6.85 3.49
CA ALA A 17 29.67 7.51 4.68
C ALA A 17 30.57 8.66 5.17
N GLU A 18 31.87 8.51 5.00
CA GLU A 18 32.88 9.52 5.32
C GLU A 18 32.84 10.76 4.43
N ASP A 19 32.08 10.73 3.32
CA ASP A 19 31.85 11.88 2.45
C ASP A 19 30.52 12.60 2.75
N ALA A 20 29.66 12.03 3.58
CA ALA A 20 28.37 12.63 3.94
C ALA A 20 28.53 13.90 4.78
N ALA A 21 27.58 14.83 4.68
CA ALA A 21 27.38 15.79 5.75
C ALA A 21 26.88 15.03 7.00
N ARG A 22 27.53 15.27 8.15
CA ARG A 22 27.29 14.52 9.39
C ARG A 22 26.78 15.45 10.49
N THR A 23 25.76 14.99 11.21
CA THR A 23 25.35 15.55 12.50
C THR A 23 25.50 14.47 13.55
N GLY A 24 26.13 14.77 14.69
CA GLY A 24 26.25 13.84 15.83
C GLY A 24 26.83 12.47 15.47
N ALA A 25 27.73 12.39 14.48
CA ALA A 25 28.35 11.16 14.00
C ALA A 25 29.80 11.46 13.54
N THR A 26 30.70 10.47 13.61
CA THR A 26 32.15 10.68 13.43
C THR A 26 32.76 9.60 12.54
N VAL A 27 33.75 9.98 11.74
CA VAL A 27 34.54 9.06 10.91
C VAL A 27 35.64 8.42 11.77
N VAL A 28 35.82 7.10 11.64
CA VAL A 28 36.84 6.30 12.32
C VAL A 28 37.38 5.22 11.38
N THR A 29 38.47 4.55 11.79
CA THR A 29 39.19 3.53 10.99
C THR A 29 39.56 2.28 11.78
N GLU A 30 38.98 2.10 12.97
CA GLU A 30 39.40 1.07 13.94
C GLU A 30 38.96 -0.35 13.52
N ARG A 31 37.75 -0.47 12.96
CA ARG A 31 37.22 -1.74 12.42
C ARG A 31 37.80 -2.01 11.03
N ALA A 32 38.43 -3.17 10.84
CA ALA A 32 38.94 -3.55 9.52
C ALA A 32 37.82 -3.81 8.50
N GLY A 33 38.13 -3.61 7.21
CA GLY A 33 37.25 -4.00 6.09
C GLY A 33 36.24 -2.94 5.64
N TYR A 34 36.42 -1.67 6.05
CA TYR A 34 35.74 -0.53 5.45
C TYR A 34 36.23 -0.26 4.01
N GLY A 35 35.40 0.37 3.19
CA GLY A 35 35.77 0.95 1.90
C GLY A 35 36.26 2.40 2.05
N GLY A 36 36.88 2.94 1.02
CA GLY A 36 37.30 4.35 1.05
C GLY A 36 38.31 4.69 2.15
N ALA A 37 38.08 5.79 2.86
CA ALA A 37 38.99 6.34 3.85
C ALA A 37 38.61 6.00 5.30
N GLY A 38 37.41 5.47 5.53
CA GLY A 38 36.95 5.08 6.87
C GLY A 38 35.51 4.61 6.86
N TYR A 39 34.88 4.64 8.04
CA TYR A 39 33.44 4.44 8.20
C TYR A 39 32.90 5.40 9.26
N VAL A 40 31.59 5.59 9.31
CA VAL A 40 30.95 6.48 10.28
C VAL A 40 30.31 5.70 11.42
N THR A 41 30.61 6.13 12.64
CA THR A 41 30.01 5.65 13.90
C THR A 41 29.40 6.83 14.69
N GLY A 42 28.97 6.58 15.92
CA GLY A 42 28.60 7.61 16.87
C GLY A 42 27.13 8.04 16.83
N PHE A 43 26.26 7.28 16.15
CA PHE A 43 24.82 7.51 16.07
C PHE A 43 24.11 7.35 17.43
N GLN A 44 24.30 8.33 18.33
CA GLN A 44 23.79 8.31 19.71
C GLN A 44 22.83 9.46 19.98
N ALA A 45 23.16 10.68 19.54
CA ALA A 45 22.30 11.86 19.71
C ALA A 45 21.03 11.72 18.87
N ASN A 46 19.89 12.21 19.36
CA ASN A 46 18.59 12.01 18.68
C ASN A 46 18.55 12.61 17.26
N ASP A 47 19.38 13.60 16.97
CA ASP A 47 19.54 14.25 15.67
C ASP A 47 20.71 13.69 14.82
N SER A 48 21.39 12.64 15.30
CA SER A 48 22.48 12.01 14.55
C SER A 48 22.04 11.58 13.16
N SER A 49 22.79 11.98 12.13
CA SER A 49 22.45 11.66 10.74
C SER A 49 23.63 11.77 9.78
N LEU A 50 23.49 11.08 8.63
CA LEU A 50 24.29 11.28 7.42
C LEU A 50 23.39 11.86 6.34
N VAL A 51 23.89 12.83 5.60
CA VAL A 51 23.19 13.43 4.46
C VAL A 51 24.12 13.50 3.25
N TRP A 52 23.70 12.87 2.16
CA TRP A 52 24.36 12.92 0.86
C TRP A 52 23.54 13.74 -0.11
N MET A 53 24.21 14.56 -0.91
CA MET A 53 23.66 15.14 -2.13
C MET A 53 24.27 14.39 -3.31
N THR A 54 23.43 13.80 -4.17
CA THR A 54 23.91 12.97 -5.27
C THR A 54 23.14 13.22 -6.56
N ASP A 55 23.82 13.12 -7.70
CA ASP A 55 23.21 13.23 -9.02
C ASP A 55 22.80 11.86 -9.54
N ILE A 56 21.51 11.73 -9.89
CA ILE A 56 20.91 10.49 -10.37
C ILE A 56 20.69 10.58 -11.89
N PRO A 57 21.33 9.72 -12.69
CA PRO A 57 21.28 9.81 -14.16
C PRO A 57 19.87 9.66 -14.76
N LYS A 58 19.00 8.89 -14.07
CA LYS A 58 17.68 8.52 -14.54
C LYS A 58 16.70 8.39 -13.38
N ALA A 59 15.54 9.05 -13.51
CA ALA A 59 14.45 8.90 -12.55
C ALA A 59 13.97 7.44 -12.47
N GLY A 60 13.58 7.01 -11.26
CA GLY A 60 13.04 5.67 -11.04
C GLY A 60 13.21 5.21 -9.60
N ILE A 61 12.86 3.95 -9.36
CA ILE A 61 13.05 3.29 -8.07
C ILE A 61 14.45 2.66 -8.03
N TYR A 62 15.20 2.92 -6.97
CA TYR A 62 16.54 2.38 -6.74
C TYR A 62 16.54 1.47 -5.51
N ASN A 63 17.21 0.33 -5.58
CA ASN A 63 17.56 -0.43 -4.39
C ASN A 63 18.64 0.35 -3.62
N ALA A 64 18.40 0.59 -2.33
CA ALA A 64 19.36 1.14 -1.40
C ALA A 64 20.07 -0.01 -0.69
N ARG A 65 21.31 -0.29 -1.08
CA ARG A 65 22.16 -1.29 -0.45
C ARG A 65 23.07 -0.61 0.55
N LEU A 66 22.92 -0.94 1.82
CA LEU A 66 23.74 -0.37 2.88
C LEU A 66 24.78 -1.39 3.31
N ARG A 67 26.02 -0.95 3.54
CA ARG A 67 27.03 -1.72 4.28
C ARG A 67 27.22 -1.11 5.65
N TYR A 68 27.07 -1.93 6.67
CA TYR A 68 26.92 -1.51 8.05
C TYR A 68 27.48 -2.54 9.01
N ALA A 69 27.72 -2.15 10.25
CA ALA A 69 28.00 -3.08 11.34
C ALA A 69 27.12 -2.79 12.56
N THR A 70 26.67 -3.84 13.25
CA THR A 70 25.81 -3.73 14.44
C THR A 70 26.38 -4.56 15.61
N PRO A 71 27.41 -4.06 16.33
CA PRO A 71 28.03 -4.77 17.46
C PRO A 71 27.03 -5.13 18.56
N GLY A 72 26.08 -4.24 18.84
CA GLY A 72 25.01 -4.45 19.82
C GLY A 72 23.80 -5.24 19.30
N GLY A 73 23.94 -5.99 18.21
CA GLY A 73 22.87 -6.76 17.57
C GLY A 73 21.87 -5.92 16.78
N TYR A 74 20.71 -6.50 16.46
CA TYR A 74 19.65 -5.90 15.63
C TYR A 74 19.39 -4.40 15.91
N LYS A 75 19.21 -3.61 14.84
CA LYS A 75 18.85 -2.19 14.89
C LYS A 75 17.81 -1.83 13.84
N GLU A 76 17.18 -0.68 14.06
CA GLU A 76 16.34 0.00 13.09
C GLU A 76 16.85 1.43 12.89
N ALA A 77 16.74 1.92 11.67
CA ALA A 77 17.11 3.27 11.27
C ALA A 77 16.08 3.80 10.28
N ASP A 78 16.24 5.04 9.84
CA ASP A 78 15.38 5.59 8.81
C ASP A 78 16.21 6.10 7.65
N LEU A 79 15.87 5.68 6.43
CA LEU A 79 16.35 6.32 5.20
C LEU A 79 15.32 7.34 4.72
N GLU A 80 15.81 8.43 4.16
CA GLU A 80 15.00 9.51 3.61
C GLU A 80 15.51 9.83 2.22
N ALA A 81 14.61 9.91 1.24
CA ALA A 81 14.91 10.40 -0.11
C ALA A 81 14.00 11.57 -0.42
N ASN A 82 14.58 12.75 -0.66
CA ASN A 82 13.85 13.98 -0.99
C ASN A 82 12.68 14.30 -0.02
N GLY A 83 12.88 14.10 1.29
CA GLY A 83 11.84 14.32 2.31
C GLY A 83 10.95 13.11 2.61
N LEU A 84 11.00 12.04 1.79
CA LEU A 84 10.20 10.84 1.98
C LEU A 84 10.94 9.81 2.83
N LYS A 85 10.42 9.57 4.02
CA LYS A 85 10.99 8.68 5.04
C LYS A 85 10.57 7.21 4.82
N THR A 86 11.52 6.29 4.94
CA THR A 86 11.36 4.84 4.92
C THR A 86 12.09 4.23 6.12
N GLY A 87 11.38 3.52 6.99
CA GLY A 87 12.01 2.75 8.06
C GLY A 87 12.80 1.57 7.50
N ILE A 88 14.01 1.36 8.01
CA ILE A 88 14.89 0.28 7.60
C ILE A 88 15.31 -0.59 8.77
N VAL A 89 15.57 -1.85 8.47
CA VAL A 89 16.05 -2.85 9.42
C VAL A 89 17.51 -3.15 9.13
N LEU A 90 18.31 -3.20 10.19
CA LEU A 90 19.71 -3.63 10.16
C LEU A 90 19.81 -4.94 10.95
N PRO A 91 19.76 -6.10 10.26
CA PRO A 91 20.03 -7.39 10.88
C PRO A 91 21.35 -7.39 11.68
N ALA A 92 21.41 -8.19 12.75
CA ALA A 92 22.62 -8.33 13.56
C ALA A 92 23.80 -8.81 12.71
N SER A 93 24.91 -8.07 12.72
CA SER A 93 26.15 -8.43 12.03
C SER A 93 27.35 -8.59 12.99
N GLY A 94 27.23 -8.12 14.23
CA GLY A 94 28.32 -8.12 15.19
C GLY A 94 29.45 -7.19 14.77
N ASP A 95 30.69 -7.66 14.93
CA ASP A 95 31.88 -6.84 14.69
C ASP A 95 32.35 -6.78 13.22
N ALA A 96 31.77 -7.57 12.34
CA ALA A 96 32.05 -7.50 10.91
C ALA A 96 31.05 -6.59 10.19
N PHE A 97 31.51 -5.96 9.11
CA PHE A 97 30.60 -5.33 8.15
C PHE A 97 29.76 -6.38 7.43
N ALA A 98 28.45 -6.18 7.42
CA ALA A 98 27.51 -6.87 6.56
C ALA A 98 26.93 -5.88 5.55
N GLU A 99 26.38 -6.39 4.45
CA GLU A 99 25.75 -5.55 3.42
C GLU A 99 24.48 -6.20 2.88
N GLY A 100 23.49 -5.36 2.55
CA GLY A 100 22.21 -5.83 2.06
C GLY A 100 21.33 -4.69 1.55
N VAL A 101 20.34 -5.03 0.72
CA VAL A 101 19.31 -4.07 0.30
C VAL A 101 18.37 -3.82 1.47
N VAL A 102 18.40 -2.60 2.01
CA VAL A 102 17.64 -2.20 3.20
C VAL A 102 16.37 -1.43 2.85
N ALA A 103 16.29 -0.84 1.66
CA ALA A 103 15.12 -0.11 1.18
C ALA A 103 15.06 -0.04 -0.35
N ARG A 104 13.93 0.46 -0.85
CA ARG A 104 13.81 0.99 -2.22
C ARG A 104 13.41 2.46 -2.13
N LEU A 105 14.14 3.31 -2.83
CA LEU A 105 13.96 4.76 -2.83
C LEU A 105 13.48 5.21 -4.20
N GLU A 106 12.47 6.06 -4.26
CA GLU A 106 12.05 6.72 -5.50
C GLU A 106 12.88 7.99 -5.69
N LEU A 107 13.64 8.05 -6.78
CA LEU A 107 14.57 9.14 -7.08
C LEU A 107 14.19 9.81 -8.41
N THR A 108 14.40 11.12 -8.48
CA THR A 108 14.24 11.90 -9.71
C THR A 108 15.53 11.89 -10.51
N LYS A 109 15.47 12.26 -11.79
CA LYS A 109 16.69 12.55 -12.57
C LYS A 109 17.28 13.86 -12.05
N GLY A 110 18.59 13.90 -11.88
CA GLY A 110 19.29 15.08 -11.37
C GLY A 110 19.64 14.96 -9.90
N GLN A 111 19.77 16.10 -9.24
CA GLN A 111 20.11 16.18 -7.82
C GLN A 111 19.02 15.59 -6.93
N ASN A 112 19.41 14.69 -6.04
CA ASN A 112 18.59 14.11 -4.97
C ASN A 112 19.30 14.29 -3.64
N THR A 113 18.53 14.45 -2.56
CA THR A 113 19.03 14.42 -1.18
C THR A 113 18.68 13.10 -0.53
N ILE A 114 19.68 12.39 -0.03
CA ILE A 114 19.52 11.11 0.67
C ILE A 114 20.02 11.28 2.10
N ALA A 115 19.21 10.90 3.09
CA ALA A 115 19.62 10.95 4.49
C ALA A 115 19.43 9.62 5.21
N LEU A 116 20.38 9.25 6.05
CA LEU A 116 20.24 8.19 7.05
C LEU A 116 20.09 8.84 8.43
N ARG A 117 18.93 8.65 9.06
CA ARG A 117 18.65 9.12 10.41
C ARG A 117 18.89 8.00 11.42
N ARG A 118 19.33 8.39 12.61
CA ARG A 118 19.74 7.50 13.70
C ARG A 118 18.82 6.31 13.97
N GLY A 119 17.50 6.50 13.97
CA GLY A 119 16.55 5.51 14.52
C GLY A 119 16.97 5.05 15.93
N TRP A 120 17.25 3.74 16.09
CA TRP A 120 17.71 3.14 17.35
C TRP A 120 19.18 3.47 17.67
N GLY A 121 19.99 3.83 16.67
CA GLY A 121 21.40 4.18 16.84
C GLY A 121 22.33 2.99 17.12
N TYR A 122 23.55 3.28 17.60
CA TYR A 122 24.54 2.26 17.98
C TYR A 122 24.86 1.23 16.87
N TYR A 123 25.02 1.73 15.66
CA TYR A 123 25.50 1.00 14.49
C TYR A 123 26.55 1.82 13.76
N ASP A 124 27.31 1.17 12.89
CA ASP A 124 28.34 1.76 12.06
C ASP A 124 27.94 1.66 10.59
N VAL A 125 28.33 2.64 9.78
CA VAL A 125 27.98 2.72 8.35
C VAL A 125 29.24 2.95 7.54
N ASP A 126 29.50 2.04 6.60
CA ASP A 126 30.60 2.15 5.65
C ASP A 126 30.12 2.97 4.44
N TRP A 127 29.03 2.52 3.80
CA TRP A 127 28.50 3.20 2.62
C TRP A 127 27.06 2.84 2.29
N LEU A 128 26.47 3.66 1.44
CA LEU A 128 25.20 3.43 0.76
C LEU A 128 25.43 3.35 -0.75
N GLU A 129 24.90 2.32 -1.39
CA GLU A 129 24.95 2.14 -2.83
C GLU A 129 23.53 2.12 -3.41
N LEU A 130 23.32 2.91 -4.46
CA LEU A 130 22.06 3.01 -5.16
C LEU A 130 22.19 2.35 -6.53
N THR A 131 21.38 1.31 -6.75
CA THR A 131 21.27 0.64 -8.05
C THR A 131 19.83 0.70 -8.55
N PRO A 132 19.58 0.88 -9.85
CA PRO A 132 18.23 0.81 -10.37
C PRO A 132 17.54 -0.48 -9.94
N ALA A 133 16.36 -0.37 -9.33
CA ALA A 133 15.60 -1.55 -8.93
C ALA A 133 15.15 -2.30 -10.21
N PRO A 134 15.12 -3.65 -10.18
CA PRO A 134 14.58 -4.41 -11.29
C PRO A 134 13.12 -4.00 -11.54
N THR A 135 12.72 -3.96 -12.80
CA THR A 135 11.32 -3.72 -13.15
C THR A 135 10.43 -4.72 -12.41
N PRO A 136 9.34 -4.27 -11.76
CA PRO A 136 8.40 -5.18 -11.11
C PRO A 136 7.94 -6.27 -12.08
N LYS A 137 7.87 -7.51 -11.60
CA LYS A 137 7.35 -8.61 -12.42
C LYS A 137 5.91 -8.29 -12.79
N ALA A 138 5.59 -8.41 -14.07
CA ALA A 138 4.22 -8.31 -14.54
C ALA A 138 3.34 -9.30 -13.77
N PRO A 139 2.10 -8.94 -13.42
CA PRO A 139 1.21 -9.86 -12.76
C PRO A 139 0.90 -11.04 -13.68
N LYS A 140 0.60 -12.20 -13.08
CA LYS A 140 0.23 -13.40 -13.84
C LYS A 140 -1.03 -13.12 -14.68
N PRO A 141 -1.13 -13.72 -15.89
CA PRO A 141 -2.37 -13.65 -16.67
C PRO A 141 -3.57 -14.13 -15.86
N VAL A 142 -4.70 -13.44 -15.98
CA VAL A 142 -5.95 -13.79 -15.30
C VAL A 142 -6.78 -14.70 -16.22
N PRO A 143 -7.25 -15.87 -15.74
CA PRO A 143 -8.18 -16.70 -16.50
C PRO A 143 -9.49 -15.96 -16.79
N VAL A 144 -9.88 -15.88 -18.06
CA VAL A 144 -11.14 -15.26 -18.49
C VAL A 144 -12.29 -16.28 -18.40
N LYS A 145 -12.48 -16.84 -17.21
CA LYS A 145 -13.55 -17.80 -16.91
C LYS A 145 -14.24 -17.38 -15.62
N PRO A 146 -15.48 -16.87 -15.69
CA PRO A 146 -16.28 -16.62 -14.50
C PRO A 146 -16.44 -17.91 -13.68
N SER A 147 -16.51 -17.78 -12.35
CA SER A 147 -16.76 -18.92 -11.47
C SER A 147 -18.13 -19.53 -11.70
N ASP A 148 -19.13 -18.71 -12.04
CA ASP A 148 -20.46 -19.16 -12.46
C ASP A 148 -20.45 -19.60 -13.94
N PRO A 149 -20.66 -20.89 -14.25
CA PRO A 149 -20.73 -21.38 -15.63
C PRO A 149 -21.92 -20.78 -16.41
N GLY A 150 -22.98 -20.36 -15.70
CA GLY A 150 -24.17 -19.70 -16.25
C GLY A 150 -23.99 -18.22 -16.54
N ALA A 151 -22.81 -17.64 -16.29
CA ALA A 151 -22.56 -16.22 -16.52
C ALA A 151 -22.92 -15.79 -17.95
N ASN A 152 -23.71 -14.72 -18.04
CA ASN A 152 -24.17 -14.19 -19.32
C ASN A 152 -23.03 -13.54 -20.14
N VAL A 153 -23.34 -13.18 -21.39
CA VAL A 153 -22.37 -12.59 -22.32
C VAL A 153 -21.78 -11.27 -21.81
N ALA A 154 -22.58 -10.43 -21.14
CA ALA A 154 -22.10 -9.15 -20.61
C ALA A 154 -21.03 -9.33 -19.52
N VAL A 155 -21.23 -10.29 -18.60
CA VAL A 155 -20.25 -10.63 -17.56
C VAL A 155 -18.96 -11.19 -18.16
N LYS A 156 -19.08 -12.11 -19.13
CA LYS A 156 -17.94 -12.69 -19.84
C LYS A 156 -17.12 -11.61 -20.56
N ASN A 157 -17.79 -10.69 -21.24
CA ASN A 157 -17.14 -9.57 -21.94
C ASN A 157 -16.46 -8.58 -20.97
N LEU A 158 -17.11 -8.28 -19.84
CA LEU A 158 -16.53 -7.42 -18.81
C LEU A 158 -15.26 -8.05 -18.23
N LEU A 159 -15.29 -9.33 -17.85
CA LEU A 159 -14.12 -10.02 -17.32
C LEU A 159 -12.97 -10.04 -18.35
N ALA A 160 -13.27 -10.28 -19.62
CA ALA A 160 -12.27 -10.23 -20.70
C ALA A 160 -11.63 -8.84 -20.81
N ARG A 161 -12.42 -7.77 -20.71
CA ARG A 161 -11.93 -6.38 -20.73
C ARG A 161 -11.03 -6.09 -19.53
N LEU A 162 -11.43 -6.49 -18.33
CA LEU A 162 -10.63 -6.30 -17.11
C LEU A 162 -9.31 -7.07 -17.19
N ALA A 163 -9.35 -8.34 -17.61
CA ALA A 163 -8.16 -9.17 -17.77
C ALA A 163 -7.18 -8.61 -18.82
N LYS A 164 -7.68 -8.00 -19.91
CA LYS A 164 -6.85 -7.36 -20.94
C LYS A 164 -6.06 -6.16 -20.40
N GLY A 165 -6.64 -5.41 -19.45
CA GLY A 165 -6.04 -4.23 -18.83
C GLY A 165 -5.20 -4.51 -17.58
N TYR A 166 -5.35 -5.69 -16.97
CA TYR A 166 -4.67 -6.05 -15.73
C TYR A 166 -3.14 -5.96 -15.85
N GLY A 167 -2.53 -5.21 -14.94
CA GLY A 167 -1.08 -4.93 -14.95
C GLY A 167 -0.62 -3.88 -15.96
N LYS A 168 -1.54 -3.29 -16.77
CA LYS A 168 -1.22 -2.27 -17.78
C LYS A 168 -1.86 -0.92 -17.49
N VAL A 169 -3.08 -0.93 -16.95
CA VAL A 169 -3.85 0.27 -16.64
C VAL A 169 -4.54 0.14 -15.29
N THR A 170 -4.68 1.26 -14.61
CA THR A 170 -5.56 1.40 -13.44
C THR A 170 -6.82 2.12 -13.89
N LEU A 171 -7.98 1.48 -13.73
CA LEU A 171 -9.27 2.11 -14.02
C LEU A 171 -9.63 3.02 -12.85
N SER A 172 -10.00 4.27 -13.15
CA SER A 172 -10.55 5.18 -12.14
C SER A 172 -11.92 4.70 -11.68
N GLY A 173 -12.21 4.88 -10.39
CA GLY A 173 -13.50 4.55 -9.81
C GLY A 173 -13.90 5.57 -8.77
N GLN A 174 -15.20 5.80 -8.63
CA GLN A 174 -15.77 6.67 -7.62
C GLN A 174 -17.10 6.09 -7.14
N TYR A 175 -17.40 6.25 -5.85
CA TYR A 175 -18.71 5.92 -5.29
C TYR A 175 -19.66 7.11 -5.43
N ASP A 176 -20.95 6.79 -5.54
CA ASP A 176 -22.07 7.73 -5.59
C ASP A 176 -22.02 8.79 -6.70
N LEU A 177 -23.14 9.48 -6.88
CA LEU A 177 -23.34 10.41 -7.99
C LEU A 177 -22.68 11.76 -7.75
N ASP A 178 -22.66 12.23 -6.50
CA ASP A 178 -22.21 13.58 -6.19
C ASP A 178 -20.69 13.66 -6.30
N ASP A 179 -19.96 12.67 -5.77
CA ASP A 179 -18.51 12.61 -5.92
C ASP A 179 -18.13 12.31 -7.37
N THR A 180 -18.88 11.46 -8.07
CA THR A 180 -18.66 11.22 -9.51
C THR A 180 -18.80 12.52 -10.32
N ARG A 181 -19.79 13.36 -9.97
CA ARG A 181 -19.99 14.68 -10.59
C ARG A 181 -18.84 15.62 -10.26
N PHE A 182 -18.42 15.68 -9.00
CA PHE A 182 -17.28 16.50 -8.57
C PHE A 182 -16.00 16.15 -9.35
N VAL A 183 -15.67 14.87 -9.51
CA VAL A 183 -14.51 14.43 -10.30
C VAL A 183 -14.61 14.89 -11.75
N LEU A 184 -15.79 14.77 -12.37
CA LEU A 184 -16.02 15.21 -13.74
C LEU A 184 -15.84 16.72 -13.88
N GLU A 185 -16.44 17.51 -13.00
CA GLU A 185 -16.36 18.97 -13.03
C GLU A 185 -14.94 19.48 -12.79
N THR A 186 -14.19 18.82 -11.90
CA THR A 186 -12.82 19.19 -11.55
C THR A 186 -11.81 18.82 -12.63
N THR A 187 -11.97 17.64 -13.25
CA THR A 187 -10.93 17.06 -14.13
C THR A 187 -11.31 17.03 -15.61
N GLY A 188 -12.57 17.29 -15.94
CA GLY A 188 -13.13 17.06 -17.28
C GLY A 188 -13.26 15.58 -17.67
N LYS A 189 -12.97 14.65 -16.74
CA LYS A 189 -12.95 13.20 -17.00
C LYS A 189 -13.93 12.46 -16.10
N ARG A 190 -14.66 11.49 -16.66
CA ARG A 190 -15.54 10.60 -15.90
C ARG A 190 -14.75 9.40 -15.35
N PRO A 191 -15.00 8.99 -14.09
CA PRO A 191 -14.55 7.70 -13.59
C PRO A 191 -15.01 6.55 -14.50
N ALA A 192 -14.15 5.54 -14.70
CA ALA A 192 -14.51 4.36 -15.49
C ALA A 192 -15.44 3.41 -14.71
N ILE A 193 -15.30 3.36 -13.38
CA ILE A 193 -16.09 2.54 -12.47
C ILE A 193 -17.00 3.44 -11.63
N PHE A 194 -18.28 3.10 -11.58
CA PHE A 194 -19.26 3.72 -10.70
C PHE A 194 -19.62 2.75 -9.58
N GLY A 195 -19.46 3.21 -8.33
CA GLY A 195 -19.74 2.46 -7.12
C GLY A 195 -21.12 2.74 -6.54
N GLY A 196 -21.84 1.69 -6.20
CA GLY A 196 -23.11 1.74 -5.46
C GLY A 196 -23.09 0.87 -4.21
N ASP A 197 -24.03 1.12 -3.31
CA ASP A 197 -24.19 0.37 -2.07
C ASP A 197 -25.64 -0.10 -1.90
N LEU A 198 -25.80 -1.39 -1.61
CA LEU A 198 -27.08 -2.04 -1.33
C LEU A 198 -27.54 -1.85 0.13
N ILE A 199 -26.82 -1.09 0.95
CA ILE A 199 -27.11 -0.85 2.38
C ILE A 199 -28.60 -0.60 2.67
N GLU A 200 -29.24 0.30 1.92
CA GLU A 200 -30.65 0.69 2.14
C GLU A 200 -31.67 -0.38 1.73
N PHE A 201 -31.23 -1.42 1.03
CA PHE A 201 -32.05 -2.60 0.72
C PHE A 201 -32.08 -3.63 1.86
N SER A 202 -31.25 -3.45 2.89
CA SER A 202 -31.28 -4.34 4.07
C SER A 202 -32.66 -4.29 4.74
N PRO A 203 -33.33 -5.43 5.01
CA PRO A 203 -34.71 -5.46 5.53
C PRO A 203 -34.92 -4.58 6.77
N THR A 204 -34.01 -4.64 7.74
CA THR A 204 -34.12 -3.85 8.98
C THR A 204 -34.00 -2.34 8.79
N ARG A 205 -33.39 -1.90 7.68
CA ARG A 205 -33.32 -0.49 7.29
C ARG A 205 -34.61 -0.08 6.58
N ARG A 206 -35.14 -0.95 5.74
CA ARG A 206 -36.45 -0.78 5.07
C ARG A 206 -37.59 -0.66 6.08
N GLU A 207 -37.61 -1.50 7.11
CA GLU A 207 -38.56 -1.42 8.23
C GLU A 207 -38.50 -0.08 8.97
N ARG A 208 -37.34 0.60 8.93
CA ARG A 208 -37.08 1.89 9.57
C ARG A 208 -37.13 3.07 8.60
N GLY A 209 -37.75 2.86 7.42
CA GLY A 209 -38.08 3.93 6.49
C GLY A 209 -37.02 4.25 5.44
N SER A 210 -35.98 3.43 5.28
CA SER A 210 -34.98 3.63 4.23
C SER A 210 -35.59 3.63 2.82
N LYS A 211 -35.25 4.64 2.04
CA LYS A 211 -35.72 4.84 0.67
C LYS A 211 -34.71 4.27 -0.32
N VAL A 212 -35.20 3.51 -1.30
CA VAL A 212 -34.38 2.88 -2.36
C VAL A 212 -34.85 3.23 -3.77
N ALA A 213 -35.93 4.00 -3.89
CA ALA A 213 -36.49 4.38 -5.17
C ALA A 213 -35.49 5.27 -5.91
N GLY A 214 -35.22 4.94 -7.18
CA GLY A 214 -34.25 5.65 -8.02
C GLY A 214 -32.81 5.14 -7.89
N THR A 215 -32.49 4.35 -6.86
CA THR A 215 -31.11 3.88 -6.63
C THR A 215 -30.66 2.92 -7.73
N VAL A 216 -31.46 1.91 -8.06
CA VAL A 216 -31.12 0.94 -9.12
C VAL A 216 -31.21 1.61 -10.50
N GLU A 217 -32.20 2.49 -10.69
CA GLU A 217 -32.39 3.23 -11.93
C GLU A 217 -31.18 4.11 -12.26
N GLU A 218 -30.60 4.78 -11.27
CA GLU A 218 -29.37 5.55 -11.45
C GLU A 218 -28.19 4.64 -11.81
N TRP A 219 -28.03 3.48 -11.18
CA TRP A 219 -26.96 2.53 -11.56
C TRP A 219 -27.12 2.03 -12.99
N ILE A 220 -28.35 1.71 -13.41
CA ILE A 220 -28.66 1.32 -14.80
C ILE A 220 -28.30 2.46 -15.75
N LYS A 221 -28.64 3.71 -15.41
CA LYS A 221 -28.30 4.89 -16.21
C LYS A 221 -26.79 5.08 -16.34
N GLN A 222 -26.02 4.95 -15.26
CA GLN A 222 -24.56 5.03 -15.30
C GLN A 222 -23.96 3.91 -16.17
N SER A 223 -24.47 2.68 -16.06
CA SER A 223 -24.04 1.56 -16.90
C SER A 223 -24.34 1.81 -18.39
N LYS A 224 -25.53 2.33 -18.72
CA LYS A 224 -25.89 2.74 -20.08
C LYS A 224 -25.02 3.88 -20.61
N ALA A 225 -24.54 4.76 -19.74
CA ALA A 225 -23.56 5.80 -20.07
C ALA A 225 -22.12 5.26 -20.22
N GLY A 226 -21.92 3.94 -20.08
CA GLY A 226 -20.64 3.26 -20.30
C GLY A 226 -19.81 3.01 -19.04
N ALA A 227 -20.32 3.34 -17.85
CA ALA A 227 -19.65 3.04 -16.59
C ALA A 227 -19.65 1.54 -16.32
N LEU A 228 -18.55 1.03 -15.75
CA LEU A 228 -18.52 -0.27 -15.13
C LEU A 228 -19.13 -0.16 -13.74
N LEU A 229 -20.07 -1.05 -13.39
CA LEU A 229 -20.67 -1.03 -12.07
C LEU A 229 -19.88 -1.90 -11.09
N THR A 230 -19.67 -1.38 -9.88
CA THR A 230 -19.29 -2.15 -8.70
C THR A 230 -20.30 -1.89 -7.60
N LEU A 231 -20.77 -2.94 -6.92
CA LEU A 231 -21.76 -2.84 -5.87
C LEU A 231 -21.20 -3.47 -4.59
N SER A 232 -21.25 -2.71 -3.51
CA SER A 232 -21.02 -3.22 -2.16
C SER A 232 -22.36 -3.42 -1.44
N TRP A 233 -22.30 -4.09 -0.30
CA TRP A 233 -23.45 -4.19 0.60
C TRP A 233 -22.97 -4.08 2.03
N HIS A 234 -23.18 -2.92 2.65
CA HIS A 234 -23.10 -2.80 4.11
C HIS A 234 -24.34 -3.44 4.74
N TRP A 235 -24.33 -4.78 4.79
CA TRP A 235 -25.50 -5.52 5.21
C TRP A 235 -25.81 -5.29 6.69
N ASN A 236 -26.94 -4.64 6.93
CA ASN A 236 -27.47 -4.42 8.27
C ASN A 236 -28.01 -5.75 8.83
N ALA A 237 -27.53 -6.16 10.01
CA ALA A 237 -27.91 -7.42 10.63
C ALA A 237 -29.45 -7.55 10.71
N PRO A 238 -30.03 -8.72 10.37
CA PRO A 238 -31.48 -8.90 10.30
C PRO A 238 -32.17 -8.84 11.67
N THR A 239 -31.42 -9.08 12.76
CA THR A 239 -31.90 -9.01 14.15
C THR A 239 -30.76 -8.60 15.08
N GLY A 240 -31.06 -8.40 16.37
CA GLY A 240 -30.03 -8.12 17.39
C GLY A 240 -29.43 -6.71 17.30
N LEU A 241 -30.17 -5.76 16.71
CA LEU A 241 -29.83 -4.36 16.67
C LEU A 241 -30.02 -3.75 18.06
N ILE A 242 -28.97 -3.12 18.59
CA ILE A 242 -28.98 -2.53 19.93
C ILE A 242 -29.85 -1.27 19.94
N ASP A 243 -29.69 -0.43 18.92
CA ASP A 243 -30.48 0.77 18.67
C ASP A 243 -30.49 1.77 19.83
N THR A 244 -29.30 2.03 20.37
CA THR A 244 -29.09 2.99 21.46
C THR A 244 -28.03 4.01 21.08
N LYS A 245 -28.23 5.28 21.46
CA LYS A 245 -27.24 6.34 21.28
C LYS A 245 -27.01 7.07 22.59
N THR A 246 -25.75 7.13 23.00
CA THR A 246 -25.23 7.88 24.16
C THR A 246 -24.18 8.88 23.68
N PRO A 247 -23.82 9.92 24.46
CA PRO A 247 -22.73 10.83 24.10
C PRO A 247 -21.39 10.10 23.86
N GLU A 248 -21.13 9.01 24.58
CA GLU A 248 -19.88 8.26 24.52
C GLU A 248 -19.89 7.17 23.44
N LYS A 249 -21.08 6.72 23.00
CA LYS A 249 -21.22 5.57 22.09
C LYS A 249 -22.50 5.61 21.26
N ASP A 250 -22.33 5.47 19.95
CA ASP A 250 -23.41 5.30 18.99
C ASP A 250 -23.54 3.83 18.56
N LEU A 251 -24.64 3.19 18.98
CA LEU A 251 -25.06 1.83 18.62
C LEU A 251 -26.44 1.84 17.94
N SER A 252 -26.80 2.96 17.32
CA SER A 252 -28.09 3.13 16.62
C SER A 252 -28.29 2.05 15.56
N TRP A 253 -29.54 1.72 15.24
CA TRP A 253 -29.88 0.67 14.26
C TRP A 253 -29.18 0.81 12.91
N TYR A 254 -28.92 2.04 12.46
CA TYR A 254 -28.26 2.31 11.18
C TYR A 254 -26.79 1.88 11.18
N ARG A 255 -26.20 1.57 12.34
CA ARG A 255 -24.86 1.00 12.49
C ARG A 255 -24.87 -0.53 12.55
N GLY A 256 -26.00 -1.15 12.24
CA GLY A 256 -26.24 -2.60 12.38
C GLY A 256 -25.40 -3.51 11.49
N PHE A 257 -24.57 -2.95 10.61
CA PHE A 257 -23.56 -3.69 9.84
C PHE A 257 -22.21 -3.83 10.58
N TYR A 258 -22.01 -3.14 11.70
CA TYR A 258 -20.81 -3.25 12.53
C TYR A 258 -20.94 -4.31 13.61
N THR A 259 -19.82 -4.98 13.91
CA THR A 259 -19.67 -5.97 14.98
C THR A 259 -19.61 -5.35 16.39
N GLY A 260 -20.32 -4.26 16.67
CA GLY A 260 -20.19 -3.37 17.85
C GLY A 260 -20.28 -3.97 19.28
N ARG A 261 -20.29 -5.30 19.40
CA ARG A 261 -20.17 -6.10 20.63
C ARG A 261 -18.71 -6.30 21.03
N LYS A 262 -18.13 -5.34 21.76
CA LYS A 262 -17.11 -5.70 22.76
C LYS A 262 -17.87 -5.99 24.07
N GLY A 263 -17.85 -7.25 24.53
CA GLY A 263 -18.19 -7.59 25.93
C GLY A 263 -19.48 -8.38 26.22
N GLN A 264 -20.23 -8.91 25.24
CA GLN A 264 -21.32 -9.84 25.52
C GLN A 264 -21.16 -11.13 24.70
N THR A 265 -20.80 -12.22 25.40
CA THR A 265 -20.86 -13.60 24.93
C THR A 265 -22.32 -13.98 24.67
N GLY A 266 -22.75 -13.86 23.42
CA GLY A 266 -24.11 -14.22 23.04
C GLY A 266 -24.29 -14.25 21.54
N ARG A 267 -23.87 -15.35 20.90
CA ARG A 267 -24.13 -15.75 19.50
C ARG A 267 -23.97 -14.62 18.47
N THR A 268 -22.81 -14.58 17.84
CA THR A 268 -22.73 -14.22 16.43
C THR A 268 -23.67 -15.15 15.66
N THR A 269 -24.61 -14.60 14.90
CA THR A 269 -25.33 -15.39 13.88
C THR A 269 -24.33 -15.68 12.77
N ASN A 270 -23.51 -16.71 12.96
CA ASN A 270 -22.80 -17.34 11.87
C ASN A 270 -23.84 -17.84 10.88
N PHE A 271 -23.62 -17.55 9.60
CA PHE A 271 -24.36 -18.10 8.49
C PHE A 271 -24.46 -19.62 8.64
N CYS A 272 -25.65 -20.12 8.97
CA CYS A 272 -25.96 -21.53 8.74
C CYS A 272 -26.40 -21.62 7.28
N SER A 273 -25.50 -22.10 6.41
CA SER A 273 -25.87 -22.52 5.07
C SER A 273 -26.95 -23.60 5.21
N GLY A 274 -28.16 -23.31 4.74
CA GLY A 274 -29.27 -24.23 4.76
C GLY A 274 -28.92 -25.51 4.00
N THR A 275 -28.65 -26.58 4.74
CA THR A 275 -28.92 -27.94 4.28
C THR A 275 -29.82 -28.57 5.33
N SER A 276 -30.84 -29.26 4.84
CA SER A 276 -31.96 -29.80 5.59
C SER A 276 -31.51 -30.81 6.64
N THR A 277 -31.26 -30.37 7.86
CA THR A 277 -31.49 -31.12 9.11
C THR A 277 -31.18 -30.22 10.33
N PRO A 278 -31.98 -30.28 11.41
CA PRO A 278 -31.75 -29.44 12.58
C PRO A 278 -30.64 -30.06 13.43
N SER A 279 -29.49 -29.40 13.50
CA SER A 279 -28.48 -29.68 14.54
C SER A 279 -28.17 -28.39 15.28
N PRO A 280 -28.17 -28.37 16.62
CA PRO A 280 -28.01 -27.15 17.39
C PRO A 280 -26.56 -26.66 17.30
N CYS A 281 -26.39 -25.42 16.83
CA CYS A 281 -25.11 -24.72 16.86
C CYS A 281 -24.57 -24.62 18.29
N ARG A 282 -23.41 -25.21 18.55
CA ARG A 282 -22.56 -24.86 19.70
C ARG A 282 -21.67 -23.69 19.32
#